data_AF-A0A5R9A995-F1
#
_entry.id   AF-A0A5R9A995-F1
#
_cell.length_a   1.000
_cell.length_b   1.000
_cell.length_c   1.000
_cell.angle_alpha   90.00
_cell.angle_beta   90.00
_cell.angle_gamma   90.00
#
_symmetry.space_group_name_H-M   'P 1'
#
loop_
_entity.id
_entity.type
_entity.pdbx_description
1 polymer ?
#
loop_
_entity_poly.entity_id
_entity_poly.type
_entity_poly.pdbx_seq_one_letter_code
_entity_poly.pdbx_strand_id
1 'polypeptide(L)' 'IRNGIAITEQFRNDINVIDREYPMIKIDFIELDDHFGPELINRLSKEWNIPINFMFIASPGDHFPYKIEELGGVRLII' A
#
# COMPACT_ATOMS: atom_id res chain seq x y z
N ILE A 1 -1.92 9.32 16.79
CA ILE A 1 -2.19 10.51 15.95
C ILE A 1 -2.76 9.95 14.66
N ARG A 2 -4.07 10.05 14.42
CA ARG A 2 -4.65 9.65 13.14
C ARG A 2 -4.12 10.65 12.11
N ASN A 3 -3.22 10.25 11.23
CA ASN A 3 -2.77 11.08 10.11
C ASN A 3 -3.92 11.13 9.08
N GLY A 4 -4.92 11.96 9.39
CA GLY A 4 -6.23 11.94 8.77
C GLY A 4 -6.33 12.78 7.52
N ILE A 5 -6.14 12.14 6.36
CA ILE A 5 -6.84 12.55 5.14
C ILE A 5 -8.07 11.65 5.06
N ALA A 6 -9.26 12.24 5.14
CA ALA A 6 -10.48 11.50 4.91
C ALA A 6 -10.52 11.03 3.45
N ILE A 7 -10.64 9.72 3.23
CA ILE A 7 -10.80 9.15 1.90
C ILE A 7 -12.07 9.72 1.27
N THR A 8 -11.94 10.28 0.07
CA THR A 8 -13.08 10.89 -0.63
C THR A 8 -14.05 9.83 -1.12
N GLU A 9 -15.33 10.19 -1.23
CA GLU A 9 -16.33 9.31 -1.85
C GLU A 9 -15.96 8.99 -3.30
N GLN A 10 -15.38 9.96 -4.02
CA GLN A 10 -14.91 9.75 -5.38
C GLN A 10 -13.87 8.63 -5.47
N PHE A 11 -12.89 8.60 -4.57
CA PHE A 11 -11.87 7.55 -4.57
C PHE A 11 -12.49 6.15 -4.39
N ARG A 12 -13.46 6.02 -3.49
CA ARG A 12 -14.18 4.75 -3.31
C ARG A 12 -14.99 4.37 -4.55
N ASN A 13 -15.60 5.34 -5.21
CA ASN A 13 -16.30 5.12 -6.47
C ASN A 13 -15.36 4.67 -7.59
N ASP A 14 -14.15 5.21 -7.65
CA ASP A 14 -13.15 4.83 -8.65
C ASP A 14 -12.76 3.35 -8.51
N ILE A 15 -12.59 2.84 -7.27
CA ILE A 15 -12.35 1.40 -7.02
C ILE A 15 -13.53 0.55 -7.53
N ASN A 16 -14.76 0.94 -7.22
CA ASN A 16 -15.96 0.22 -7.68
C ASN A 16 -16.07 0.18 -9.22
N VAL A 17 -15.61 1.22 -9.90
CA VAL A 17 -15.54 1.23 -11.37
C VAL A 17 -14.54 0.19 -11.85
N ILE A 18 -13.33 0.14 -11.28
CA ILE A 18 -12.30 -0.81 -11.71
C ILE A 18 -12.77 -2.26 -11.51
N ASP A 19 -13.38 -2.59 -10.36
CA ASP A 19 -13.91 -3.95 -10.10
C ASP A 19 -14.97 -4.38 -11.13
N ARG A 20 -15.79 -3.43 -11.62
CA ARG A 20 -16.78 -3.72 -12.66
C ARG A 20 -16.14 -3.90 -14.03
N GLU A 21 -15.16 -3.08 -14.39
CA GLU A 21 -14.51 -3.14 -15.70
C GLU A 21 -13.56 -4.36 -15.82
N TYR A 22 -13.02 -4.86 -14.71
CA TYR A 22 -12.11 -6.02 -14.69
C TYR A 22 -12.57 -7.14 -13.75
N PRO A 23 -13.63 -7.90 -14.08
CA PRO A 23 -14.22 -8.91 -13.18
C PRO A 23 -13.30 -10.06 -12.76
N MET A 24 -12.19 -10.28 -13.49
CA MET A 24 -11.19 -11.30 -13.16
C MET A 24 -10.13 -10.80 -12.17
N ILE A 25 -10.08 -9.49 -11.90
CA ILE A 25 -9.17 -8.86 -10.95
C ILE A 25 -10.03 -8.36 -9.79
N LYS A 26 -9.71 -8.80 -8.57
CA LYS A 26 -10.37 -8.29 -7.37
C LYS A 26 -9.46 -7.31 -6.66
N ILE A 27 -9.96 -6.12 -6.36
CA ILE A 27 -9.22 -5.09 -5.63
C ILE A 27 -9.84 -4.93 -4.25
N ASP A 28 -9.04 -5.11 -3.21
CA ASP A 28 -9.45 -4.82 -1.83
C ASP A 28 -8.75 -3.53 -1.36
N PHE A 29 -9.54 -2.53 -0.95
CA PHE A 29 -9.03 -1.29 -0.35
C PHE A 29 -9.07 -1.38 1.18
N ILE A 30 -7.90 -1.34 1.82
CA ILE A 30 -7.74 -1.49 3.27
C ILE A 30 -7.09 -0.23 3.84
N GLU A 31 -7.71 0.36 4.86
CA GLU A 31 -7.16 1.49 5.63
C GLU A 31 -6.48 0.96 6.89
N LEU A 32 -5.24 1.37 7.12
CA LEU A 32 -4.44 0.96 8.28
C LEU A 32 -3.84 2.17 8.98
N ASP A 33 -4.08 2.31 10.28
CA ASP A 33 -3.47 3.34 11.14
C ASP A 33 -2.24 2.74 11.83
N ASP A 34 -1.08 2.81 11.17
CA ASP A 34 0.18 2.29 11.66
C ASP A 34 1.37 3.12 11.12
N HIS A 35 2.56 2.92 11.67
CA HIS A 35 3.78 3.55 11.18
C HIS A 35 4.32 2.80 9.96
N PHE A 36 4.51 3.52 8.85
CA PHE A 36 5.06 2.94 7.63
C PHE A 36 6.58 2.79 7.73
N GLY A 37 7.06 1.53 7.66
CA GLY A 37 8.46 1.16 7.73
C GLY A 37 8.69 -0.34 7.45
N PRO A 38 9.94 -0.82 7.54
CA PRO A 38 10.30 -2.23 7.31
C PRO A 38 9.48 -3.22 8.14
N GLU A 39 9.18 -2.88 9.40
CA GLU A 39 8.45 -3.73 10.33
C GLU A 39 7.03 -3.99 9.85
N LEU A 40 6.34 -2.94 9.38
CA LEU A 40 4.99 -3.04 8.84
C LEU A 40 4.97 -3.90 7.57
N ILE A 41 5.90 -3.67 6.64
CA ILE A 41 6.02 -4.43 5.40
C ILE A 41 6.21 -5.93 5.69
N ASN A 42 7.14 -6.26 6.59
CA ASN A 42 7.40 -7.64 7.01
C ASN A 42 6.18 -8.30 7.68
N ARG A 43 5.44 -7.54 8.49
CA ARG A 43 4.22 -8.01 9.14
C ARG A 43 3.14 -8.33 8.11
N LEU A 44 2.83 -7.40 7.21
CA LEU A 44 1.83 -7.57 6.15
C LEU A 44 2.21 -8.70 5.19
N SER A 45 3.49 -8.85 4.87
CA SER A 45 3.99 -9.95 4.03
C SER A 45 3.64 -11.32 4.62
N LYS A 46 3.76 -11.48 5.94
CA LYS A 46 3.41 -12.72 6.63
C LYS A 46 1.90 -12.89 6.76
N GLU A 47 1.18 -11.84 7.14
CA GLU A 47 -0.27 -11.87 7.34
C GLU A 47 -1.03 -12.21 6.05
N TRP A 48 -0.60 -11.63 4.92
CA TRP A 48 -1.24 -11.84 3.62
C TRP A 48 -0.59 -12.94 2.79
N ASN A 49 0.52 -13.52 3.27
CA ASN A 49 1.32 -14.51 2.55
C ASN A 49 1.74 -14.01 1.15
N ILE A 50 2.13 -12.74 1.08
CA ILE A 50 2.61 -12.07 -0.13
C ILE A 50 4.10 -11.78 0.05
N PRO A 51 4.99 -12.32 -0.80
CA PRO A 51 6.40 -11.97 -0.77
C PRO A 51 6.63 -10.47 -0.97
N ILE A 52 7.56 -9.87 -0.22
CA ILE A 52 7.82 -8.41 -0.24
C ILE A 52 8.16 -7.89 -1.66
N ASN A 53 8.84 -8.69 -2.47
CA ASN A 53 9.20 -8.35 -3.85
C ASN A 53 7.99 -8.32 -4.83
N PHE A 54 6.81 -8.79 -4.40
CA PHE A 54 5.53 -8.60 -5.09
C PHE A 54 4.73 -7.40 -4.58
N MET A 55 5.22 -6.70 -3.55
CA MET A 55 4.60 -5.49 -3.04
C MET A 55 5.15 -4.25 -3.76
N PHE A 56 4.31 -3.23 -3.86
CA PHE A 56 4.65 -1.94 -4.42
C PHE A 56 4.34 -0.84 -3.42
N ILE A 57 5.19 0.19 -3.41
CA ILE A 57 4.99 1.40 -2.61
C ILE A 57 5.11 2.62 -3.52
N ALA A 58 4.38 3.68 -3.18
CA ALA A 58 4.59 4.97 -3.81
C ALA A 58 6.03 5.44 -3.54
N SER A 59 6.63 6.18 -4.48
CA SER A 59 7.95 6.76 -4.25
C SER A 59 7.95 7.59 -2.96
N PRO A 60 8.81 7.28 -1.99
CA PRO A 60 8.89 8.07 -0.77
C PRO A 60 9.43 9.48 -1.08
N GLY A 61 9.03 10.46 -0.26
CA GLY A 61 9.54 11.83 -0.35
C GLY A 61 10.94 12.00 0.25
N ASP A 62 11.52 13.19 0.06
CA ASP A 62 12.92 13.52 0.41
C ASP A 62 13.31 13.29 1.88
N HIS A 63 12.33 13.23 2.79
CA HIS A 63 12.55 13.08 4.24
C HIS A 63 12.20 11.68 4.75
N PHE A 64 12.13 10.68 3.87
CA PHE A 64 11.83 9.32 4.27
C PHE A 64 13.02 8.70 5.03
N PRO A 65 12.84 8.23 6.28
CA PRO A 65 13.93 7.90 7.17
C PRO A 65 14.64 6.58 6.84
N TYR A 66 14.07 5.77 5.93
CA TYR A 66 14.62 4.47 5.53
C TYR A 66 15.14 4.53 4.09
N LYS A 67 16.26 3.88 3.83
CA LYS A 67 16.67 3.57 2.45
C LYS A 67 15.77 2.49 1.88
N ILE A 68 15.57 2.52 0.55
CA ILE A 68 14.76 1.51 -0.16
C ILE A 68 15.27 0.08 0.09
N GLU A 69 16.60 -0.10 0.19
CA GLU A 69 17.22 -1.40 0.48
C GLU A 69 16.81 -1.98 1.86
N GLU A 70 16.50 -1.12 2.83
CA GLU A 70 16.08 -1.52 4.18
C GLU A 70 14.62 -2.03 4.21
N LEU A 71 13.84 -1.77 3.15
CA LEU A 71 12.44 -2.18 3.04
C LEU A 71 12.27 -3.62 2.50
N GLY A 72 13.35 -4.39 2.32
CA GLY A 72 13.28 -5.81 1.97
C GLY A 72 13.02 -6.11 0.49
N GLY A 73 13.42 -5.22 -0.42
CA GLY A 73 13.30 -5.44 -1.87
C GLY A 73 11.91 -5.14 -2.45
N VAL A 74 11.12 -4.33 -1.74
CA VAL A 74 9.85 -3.77 -2.24
C VAL A 74 10.08 -2.91 -3.49
N ARG A 75 9.09 -2.85 -4.39
CA ARG A 75 9.20 -2.11 -5.66
C ARG A 75 8.52 -0.75 -5.58
N LEU A 76 8.99 0.21 -6.38
CA LEU A 76 8.38 1.53 -6.48
C LEU A 76 7.36 1.58 -7.63
N ILE A 77 6.30 2.36 -7.43
CA ILE A 77 5.41 2.85 -8.49
C ILE A 77 5.47 4.38 -8.53
N ILE A 78 5.47 4.94 -9.74
CA ILE A 78 5.60 6.39 -10.03
C ILE A 78 4.31 6.88 -10.66
#